data_AF-A0A3B8TNE9-F1
#
_entry.id   AF-A0A3B8TNE9-F1
#
_cell.length_a   1.000
_cell.length_b   1.000
_cell.length_c   1.000
_cell.angle_alpha   90.00
_cell.angle_beta   90.00
_cell.angle_gamma   90.00
#
_symmetry.space_group_name_H-M   'P 1'
#
loop_
_entity.id
_entity.type
_entity.pdbx_description
1 polymer ?
#
loop_
_entity_poly.entity_id
_entity_poly.type
_entity_poly.pdbx_seq_one_letter_code
_entity_poly.pdbx_strand_id
1 'polypeptide(L)'
;MADITVSSAVDTFLQSADQAAMMGNLAARVNFTGEWNPATAYTAQQMVTSGSLIAIANAANSNTNPVPLPISDSVFELADSPSFTSLTAQPYIYSGIRVSSYTGIFQLSEIRVWIPDVSSDALYRVVILNNSDQTLEVLEGFTGDTVGTIGWHVISKFKRLLEGGSYTFYLISSKKSGTTSFNHNWNRLAISNTDVDPASTNLTNNGLQTKLRINNSDSTSTDRASDLALIVPGSTVKVETSATRYYEYEVVKSTSQTGWYDYDVVLIATGSGGGPAASLVTVTATNRTAIPADYVKITNHFSGSSVYDGYLKIGTGGDSFDNNAYNLDLKIQKYETSTSWDVIVY
;
A
#
# COMPACT_ATOMS: atom_id res chain seq x y z
N MET A 1 40.44 -22.60 65.88
CA MET A 1 39.72 -22.37 64.62
C MET A 1 38.66 -21.33 64.90
N ALA A 2 38.92 -20.09 64.50
CA ALA A 2 37.98 -18.99 64.64
C ALA A 2 37.31 -18.77 63.29
N ASP A 3 36.02 -19.01 63.24
CA ASP A 3 35.14 -18.71 62.11
C ASP A 3 34.58 -17.31 62.37
N ILE A 4 35.01 -16.32 61.59
CA ILE A 4 34.45 -14.97 61.65
C ILE A 4 33.46 -14.86 60.48
N THR A 5 32.20 -15.09 60.80
CA THR A 5 31.06 -14.80 59.95
C THR A 5 30.92 -13.27 59.86
N VAL A 6 31.41 -12.66 58.77
CA VAL A 6 31.02 -11.29 58.41
C VAL A 6 29.65 -11.38 57.73
N SER A 7 28.63 -11.37 58.59
CA SER A 7 27.21 -11.35 58.31
C SER A 7 26.80 -10.10 57.51
N SER A 8 26.42 -10.29 56.24
CA SER A 8 25.25 -9.75 55.47
C SER A 8 24.73 -8.31 55.62
N ALA A 9 25.19 -7.50 56.58
CA ALA A 9 24.66 -6.16 56.84
C ALA A 9 25.29 -5.07 55.97
N VAL A 10 26.49 -5.31 55.39
CA VAL A 10 27.18 -4.33 54.54
C VAL A 10 26.75 -4.44 53.07
N ASP A 11 26.44 -5.65 52.57
CA ASP A 11 25.94 -5.85 51.21
C ASP A 11 24.51 -5.31 51.00
N THR A 12 23.70 -5.28 52.06
CA THR A 12 22.32 -4.77 51.99
C THR A 12 22.27 -3.24 51.95
N PHE A 13 23.30 -2.55 52.45
CA PHE A 13 23.35 -1.09 52.52
C PHE A 13 23.81 -0.44 51.20
N LEU A 14 24.64 -1.13 50.42
CA LEU A 14 25.08 -0.64 49.10
C LEU A 14 24.07 -0.94 47.98
N GLN A 15 23.29 -2.02 48.07
CA GLN A 15 22.25 -2.32 47.06
C GLN A 15 21.02 -1.42 47.16
N SER A 16 20.65 -0.94 48.35
CA SER A 16 19.43 -0.15 48.54
C SER A 16 19.59 1.33 48.16
N ALA A 17 20.77 1.92 48.37
CA ALA A 17 21.05 3.29 47.96
C ALA A 17 21.15 3.43 46.44
N ASP A 18 21.79 2.48 45.75
CA ASP A 18 21.86 2.47 44.28
C ASP A 18 20.53 2.08 43.64
N GLN A 19 19.74 1.16 44.22
CA GLN A 19 18.37 0.92 43.75
C GLN A 19 17.45 2.13 43.97
N ALA A 20 17.55 2.83 45.10
CA ALA A 20 16.76 4.04 45.35
C ALA A 20 17.19 5.20 44.44
N ALA A 21 18.49 5.33 44.14
CA ALA A 21 19.00 6.31 43.18
C ALA A 21 18.65 5.95 41.72
N MET A 22 18.64 4.66 41.36
CA MET A 22 18.18 4.19 40.05
C MET A 22 16.66 4.32 39.90
N MET A 23 15.87 4.03 40.94
CA MET A 23 14.41 4.22 40.96
C MET A 23 14.02 5.72 41.00
N GLY A 24 14.79 6.54 41.73
CA GLY A 24 14.65 8.00 41.72
C GLY A 24 14.97 8.61 40.36
N ASN A 25 16.00 8.10 39.67
CA ASN A 25 16.31 8.51 38.29
C ASN A 25 15.33 7.97 37.24
N LEU A 26 14.65 6.85 37.51
CA LEU A 26 13.58 6.34 36.64
C LEU A 26 12.29 7.16 36.80
N ALA A 27 11.95 7.54 38.04
CA ALA A 27 10.85 8.47 38.33
C ALA A 27 11.13 9.90 37.83
N ALA A 28 12.40 10.28 37.69
CA ALA A 28 12.81 11.57 37.10
C ALA A 28 12.73 11.62 35.57
N ARG A 29 12.48 10.49 34.88
CA ARG A 29 12.53 10.45 33.40
C ARG A 29 11.20 10.68 32.69
N VAL A 30 10.08 10.61 33.41
CA VAL A 30 8.74 10.90 32.88
C VAL A 30 7.85 11.31 34.04
N ASN A 31 7.38 12.56 34.07
CA ASN A 31 6.39 12.99 35.06
C ASN A 31 4.99 12.88 34.45
N PHE A 32 4.28 11.80 34.76
CA PHE A 32 2.91 11.61 34.27
C PHE A 32 1.92 12.43 35.09
N THR A 33 1.22 13.34 34.42
CA THR A 33 0.37 14.38 35.04
C THR A 33 -1.13 14.11 34.88
N GLY A 34 -1.50 12.97 34.29
CA GLY A 34 -2.90 12.56 34.08
C GLY A 34 -3.46 13.04 32.74
N GLU A 35 -4.78 13.24 32.70
CA GLU A 35 -5.45 13.71 31.49
C GLU A 35 -5.06 15.17 31.19
N TRP A 36 -4.85 15.48 29.91
CA TRP A 36 -4.55 16.81 29.43
C TRP A 36 -5.70 17.76 29.78
N ASN A 37 -5.34 18.94 30.29
CA ASN A 37 -6.26 20.00 30.61
C ASN A 37 -5.80 21.32 29.94
N PRO A 38 -6.63 21.97 29.12
CA PRO A 38 -6.27 23.23 28.44
C PRO A 38 -5.95 24.38 29.40
N ALA A 39 -6.39 24.32 30.65
CA ALA A 39 -6.11 25.33 31.68
C ALA A 39 -4.75 25.11 32.37
N THR A 40 -4.08 23.98 32.15
CA THR A 40 -2.81 23.63 32.79
C THR A 40 -1.66 23.88 31.82
N ALA A 41 -0.66 24.63 32.29
CA ALA A 41 0.60 24.81 31.58
C ALA A 41 1.57 23.70 32.01
N TYR A 42 1.92 22.81 31.08
CA TYR A 42 2.82 21.70 31.34
C TYR A 42 4.28 22.10 31.09
N THR A 43 5.18 21.64 31.95
CA THR A 43 6.62 21.77 31.78
C THR A 43 7.15 20.70 30.85
N ALA A 44 8.30 20.96 30.21
CA ALA A 44 8.96 19.96 29.37
C ALA A 44 9.12 18.61 30.11
N GLN A 45 8.98 17.51 29.37
CA GLN A 45 9.03 16.12 29.83
C GLN A 45 7.85 15.67 30.72
N GLN A 46 6.84 16.53 30.92
CA GLN A 46 5.59 16.08 31.52
C GLN A 46 4.75 15.30 30.50
N MET A 47 4.20 14.18 30.94
CA MET A 47 3.36 13.32 30.13
C MET A 47 1.89 13.50 30.49
N VAL A 48 1.04 13.48 29.46
CA VAL A 48 -0.41 13.54 29.59
C VAL A 48 -1.06 12.45 28.76
N THR A 49 -2.27 12.07 29.13
CA THR A 49 -3.20 11.36 28.24
C THR A 49 -4.18 12.33 27.61
N SER A 50 -4.53 12.14 26.35
CA SER A 50 -5.64 12.87 25.73
C SER A 50 -6.40 11.96 24.77
N GLY A 51 -7.63 11.60 25.14
CA GLY A 51 -8.33 10.49 24.51
C GLY A 51 -7.56 9.18 24.68
N SER A 52 -7.25 8.50 23.58
CA SER A 52 -6.47 7.26 23.55
C SER A 52 -4.95 7.47 23.45
N LEU A 53 -4.48 8.72 23.40
CA LEU A 53 -3.08 9.05 23.13
C LEU A 53 -2.31 9.37 24.39
N ILE A 54 -1.00 9.12 24.34
CA ILE A 54 -0.02 9.57 25.33
C ILE A 54 0.91 10.56 24.64
N ALA A 55 1.10 11.74 25.24
CA ALA A 55 1.98 12.78 24.72
C ALA A 55 2.93 13.31 25.81
N ILE A 56 4.13 13.72 25.40
CA ILE A 56 5.15 14.37 26.23
C ILE A 56 5.23 15.84 25.82
N ALA A 57 5.17 16.75 26.78
CA ALA A 57 5.45 18.15 26.52
C ALA A 57 6.94 18.30 26.13
N ASN A 58 7.24 18.80 24.94
CA ASN A 58 8.62 19.01 24.48
C ASN A 58 9.12 20.43 24.76
N ALA A 59 8.22 21.33 25.18
CA ALA A 59 8.49 22.71 25.58
C ALA A 59 7.88 23.02 26.95
N ALA A 60 8.40 24.06 27.62
CA ALA A 60 7.77 24.61 28.80
C ALA A 60 6.51 25.42 28.44
N ASN A 61 5.55 25.46 29.35
CA ASN A 61 4.24 26.11 29.17
C ASN A 61 3.41 25.52 28.02
N SER A 62 3.57 24.23 27.75
CA SER A 62 2.74 23.52 26.77
C SER A 62 1.32 23.41 27.30
N ASN A 63 0.35 24.07 26.67
CA ASN A 63 -1.07 24.04 27.07
C ASN A 63 -2.03 23.85 25.88
N THR A 64 -1.48 23.77 24.67
CA THR A 64 -2.22 23.41 23.45
C THR A 64 -2.66 21.95 23.51
N ASN A 65 -3.65 21.55 22.72
CA ASN A 65 -4.11 20.16 22.70
C ASN A 65 -2.99 19.25 22.17
N PRO A 66 -2.61 18.18 22.88
CA PRO A 66 -1.63 17.20 22.43
C PRO A 66 -2.17 16.29 21.30
N VAL A 67 -3.49 16.18 21.14
CA VAL A 67 -4.09 15.40 20.04
C VAL A 67 -3.99 16.21 18.76
N PRO A 68 -3.49 15.62 17.65
CA PRO A 68 -3.59 16.26 16.36
C PRO A 68 -5.04 16.63 16.07
N LEU A 69 -5.30 17.93 15.85
CA LEU A 69 -6.65 18.41 15.58
C LEU A 69 -6.85 18.48 14.06
N PRO A 70 -8.01 18.05 13.55
CA PRO A 70 -8.34 18.30 12.16
C PRO A 70 -8.44 19.81 11.95
N ILE A 71 -7.74 20.33 10.94
CA ILE A 71 -7.80 21.75 10.59
C ILE A 71 -8.77 22.04 9.45
N SER A 72 -9.39 20.99 8.91
CA SER A 72 -10.47 21.10 7.92
C SER A 72 -11.45 19.93 8.07
N ASP A 73 -12.66 20.15 7.58
CA ASP A 73 -13.59 19.04 7.36
C ASP A 73 -13.03 18.11 6.27
N SER A 74 -13.33 16.82 6.42
CA SER A 74 -13.02 15.82 5.41
C SER A 74 -14.14 15.84 4.37
N VAL A 75 -13.86 16.34 3.17
CA VAL A 75 -14.80 16.37 2.04
C VAL A 75 -14.17 15.72 0.82
N PHE A 76 -15.03 15.18 -0.03
CA PHE A 76 -14.64 14.75 -1.37
C PHE A 76 -14.45 15.98 -2.26
N GLU A 77 -13.48 15.93 -3.17
CA GLU A 77 -13.19 17.06 -4.07
C GLU A 77 -14.18 17.12 -5.25
N LEU A 78 -14.78 15.97 -5.61
CA LEU A 78 -15.78 15.88 -6.66
C LEU A 78 -17.21 15.91 -6.12
N ALA A 79 -18.17 16.32 -6.96
CA ALA A 79 -19.59 16.21 -6.63
C ALA A 79 -20.04 14.73 -6.59
N ASP A 80 -21.16 14.44 -5.92
CA ASP A 80 -21.76 13.10 -5.91
C ASP A 80 -22.34 12.68 -7.27
N SER A 81 -22.58 13.65 -8.16
CA SER A 81 -23.03 13.43 -9.54
C SER A 81 -22.26 14.34 -10.50
N PRO A 82 -20.96 14.06 -10.73
CA PRO A 82 -20.12 14.86 -11.59
C PRO A 82 -20.51 14.72 -13.07
N SER A 83 -20.33 15.80 -13.84
CA SER A 83 -20.55 15.78 -15.30
C SER A 83 -19.30 15.26 -16.02
N PHE A 84 -19.14 13.94 -16.01
CA PHE A 84 -18.01 13.29 -16.65
C PHE A 84 -18.13 13.23 -18.18
N THR A 85 -16.99 13.40 -18.86
CA THR A 85 -16.86 13.01 -20.27
C THR A 85 -16.37 11.56 -20.33
N SER A 86 -17.18 10.65 -20.88
CA SER A 86 -16.77 9.27 -21.15
C SER A 86 -15.87 9.22 -22.39
N LEU A 87 -14.77 8.48 -22.30
CA LEU A 87 -13.80 8.33 -23.37
C LEU A 87 -13.59 6.84 -23.66
N THR A 88 -13.67 6.47 -24.93
CA THR A 88 -13.41 5.10 -25.39
C THR A 88 -11.92 4.85 -25.40
N ALA A 89 -11.46 3.79 -24.74
CA ALA A 89 -10.03 3.59 -24.55
C ALA A 89 -9.58 2.14 -24.58
N GLN A 90 -8.26 1.94 -24.57
CA GLN A 90 -7.56 0.68 -24.76
C GLN A 90 -7.89 -0.38 -23.68
N PRO A 91 -7.50 -1.65 -23.88
CA PRO A 91 -7.68 -2.78 -22.96
C PRO A 91 -7.34 -2.57 -21.46
N TYR A 92 -6.56 -1.55 -21.10
CA TYR A 92 -6.19 -1.24 -19.72
C TYR A 92 -6.16 0.28 -19.50
N ILE A 93 -6.87 0.75 -18.47
CA ILE A 93 -6.84 2.14 -18.06
C ILE A 93 -6.44 2.23 -16.62
N TYR A 94 -5.41 3.02 -16.36
CA TYR A 94 -5.04 3.44 -15.01
C TYR A 94 -5.48 4.88 -14.89
N SER A 95 -6.42 5.15 -14.00
CA SER A 95 -7.05 6.45 -13.84
C SER A 95 -7.09 6.81 -12.36
N GLY A 96 -6.62 8.00 -12.00
CA GLY A 96 -6.42 8.29 -10.58
C GLY A 96 -6.04 9.72 -10.28
N ILE A 97 -5.48 9.89 -9.09
CA ILE A 97 -4.94 11.14 -8.57
C ILE A 97 -3.54 10.85 -8.04
N ARG A 98 -2.57 11.64 -8.48
CA ARG A 98 -1.28 11.77 -7.81
C ARG A 98 -1.39 12.90 -6.80
N VAL A 99 -0.90 12.63 -5.60
CA VAL A 99 -0.79 13.60 -4.53
C VAL A 99 0.68 13.79 -4.18
N SER A 100 1.16 15.00 -4.42
CA SER A 100 2.56 15.39 -4.27
C SER A 100 2.71 16.37 -3.11
N SER A 101 3.89 16.33 -2.46
CA SER A 101 4.36 17.39 -1.56
C SER A 101 3.49 17.63 -0.31
N TYR A 102 2.95 16.56 0.30
CA TYR A 102 2.28 16.72 1.59
C TYR A 102 3.29 17.02 2.71
N THR A 103 3.24 18.25 3.22
CA THR A 103 3.90 18.64 4.47
C THR A 103 2.88 18.63 5.61
N GLY A 104 3.06 17.75 6.60
CA GLY A 104 2.15 17.59 7.75
C GLY A 104 1.57 16.18 7.86
N ILE A 105 0.60 15.99 8.77
CA ILE A 105 -0.11 14.72 8.95
C ILE A 105 -1.44 14.80 8.22
N PHE A 106 -1.70 13.83 7.36
CA PHE A 106 -2.97 13.71 6.65
C PHE A 106 -3.58 12.35 6.93
N GLN A 107 -4.89 12.32 7.12
CA GLN A 107 -5.65 11.08 7.13
C GLN A 107 -6.41 10.98 5.81
N LEU A 108 -6.17 9.91 5.07
CA LEU A 108 -7.07 9.49 4.01
C LEU A 108 -8.18 8.66 4.66
N SER A 109 -9.38 9.23 4.67
CA SER A 109 -10.54 8.73 5.42
C SER A 109 -11.45 7.85 4.59
N GLU A 110 -11.53 8.11 3.28
CA GLU A 110 -12.32 7.34 2.31
C GLU A 110 -11.73 7.51 0.90
N ILE A 111 -11.86 6.49 0.07
CA ILE A 111 -11.58 6.54 -1.37
C ILE A 111 -12.87 6.15 -2.08
N ARG A 112 -13.22 6.86 -3.14
CA ARG A 112 -14.30 6.43 -4.04
C ARG A 112 -13.83 6.45 -5.47
N VAL A 113 -14.36 5.54 -6.27
CA VAL A 113 -14.03 5.38 -7.68
C VAL A 113 -15.29 5.39 -8.53
N TRP A 114 -15.26 6.09 -9.66
CA TRP A 114 -16.37 6.13 -10.59
C TRP A 114 -16.30 4.93 -11.52
N ILE A 115 -17.36 4.15 -11.54
CA ILE A 115 -17.48 2.90 -12.28
C ILE A 115 -18.34 3.13 -13.52
N PRO A 116 -17.74 3.25 -14.71
CA PRO A 116 -18.47 3.53 -15.95
C PRO A 116 -19.13 2.28 -16.55
N ASP A 117 -18.67 1.08 -16.17
CA ASP A 117 -19.19 -0.18 -16.68
C ASP A 117 -19.44 -1.18 -15.55
N VAL A 118 -20.68 -1.66 -15.45
CA VAL A 118 -21.14 -2.59 -14.40
C VAL A 118 -21.38 -4.00 -14.92
N SER A 119 -20.83 -4.34 -16.08
CA SER A 119 -20.87 -5.70 -16.59
C SER A 119 -19.92 -6.63 -15.81
N SER A 120 -20.24 -7.93 -15.79
CA SER A 120 -19.46 -8.95 -15.07
C SER A 120 -18.06 -9.20 -15.67
N ASP A 121 -17.83 -8.75 -16.89
CA ASP A 121 -16.54 -8.81 -17.59
C ASP A 121 -15.66 -7.56 -17.37
N ALA A 122 -16.21 -6.50 -16.76
CA ALA A 122 -15.44 -5.35 -16.29
C ALA A 122 -14.79 -5.68 -14.93
N LEU A 123 -13.53 -5.30 -14.79
CA LEU A 123 -12.72 -5.54 -13.58
C LEU A 123 -11.99 -4.29 -13.17
N TYR A 124 -12.00 -4.11 -11.86
CA TYR A 124 -11.56 -2.90 -11.19
C TYR A 124 -10.60 -3.28 -10.06
N ARG A 125 -9.46 -2.60 -9.97
CA ARG A 125 -8.51 -2.73 -8.87
C ARG A 125 -8.14 -1.34 -8.38
N VAL A 126 -8.33 -1.08 -7.09
CA VAL A 126 -7.86 0.17 -6.48
C VAL A 126 -6.50 -0.05 -5.87
N VAL A 127 -5.57 0.81 -6.23
CA VAL A 127 -4.15 0.67 -5.91
C VAL A 127 -3.61 1.97 -5.34
N ILE A 128 -2.75 1.84 -4.32
CA ILE A 128 -1.88 2.91 -3.83
C ILE A 128 -0.45 2.58 -4.26
N LEU A 129 0.22 3.56 -4.85
CA LEU A 129 1.67 3.55 -5.07
C LEU A 129 2.30 4.64 -4.20
N ASN A 130 3.18 4.23 -3.29
CA ASN A 130 4.10 5.17 -2.66
C ASN A 130 5.25 5.45 -3.65
N ASN A 131 5.33 6.68 -4.14
CA ASN A 131 6.32 7.03 -5.15
C ASN A 131 7.74 7.16 -4.57
N SER A 132 7.88 7.27 -3.25
CA SER A 132 9.19 7.43 -2.59
C SER A 132 9.98 6.13 -2.54
N ASP A 133 9.32 5.01 -2.22
CA ASP A 133 9.93 3.68 -2.09
C ASP A 133 9.47 2.70 -3.19
N GLN A 134 8.61 3.16 -4.11
CA GLN A 134 8.03 2.37 -5.18
C GLN A 134 7.21 1.16 -4.69
N THR A 135 6.71 1.21 -3.45
CA THR A 135 5.84 0.17 -2.90
C THR A 135 4.42 0.32 -3.41
N LEU A 136 3.82 -0.81 -3.78
CA LEU A 136 2.47 -0.90 -4.32
C LEU A 136 1.59 -1.72 -3.37
N GLU A 137 0.41 -1.21 -3.10
CA GLU A 137 -0.60 -1.88 -2.29
C GLU A 137 -1.94 -1.92 -3.05
N VAL A 138 -2.50 -3.13 -3.19
CA VAL A 138 -3.85 -3.31 -3.74
C VAL A 138 -4.83 -3.25 -2.59
N LEU A 139 -5.72 -2.26 -2.61
CA LEU A 139 -6.71 -2.05 -1.55
C LEU A 139 -7.92 -2.95 -1.72
N GLU A 140 -8.46 -2.97 -2.94
CA GLU A 140 -9.67 -3.70 -3.25
C GLU A 140 -9.68 -4.12 -4.72
N GLY A 141 -10.27 -5.28 -4.97
CA GLY A 141 -10.52 -5.77 -6.30
C GLY A 141 -11.93 -6.31 -6.44
N PHE A 142 -12.63 -5.86 -7.47
CA PHE A 142 -14.02 -6.23 -7.72
C PHE A 142 -14.33 -6.28 -9.22
N THR A 143 -15.51 -6.80 -9.55
CA THR A 143 -16.07 -6.84 -10.91
C THR A 143 -17.16 -5.79 -11.06
N GLY A 144 -17.47 -5.35 -12.28
CA GLY A 144 -18.49 -4.32 -12.50
C GLY A 144 -19.87 -4.71 -11.94
N ASP A 145 -20.23 -5.99 -12.02
CA ASP A 145 -21.51 -6.52 -11.55
C ASP A 145 -21.70 -6.46 -10.03
N THR A 146 -20.62 -6.36 -9.24
CA THR A 146 -20.75 -6.17 -7.78
C THR A 146 -21.19 -4.76 -7.40
N VAL A 147 -21.02 -3.78 -8.31
CA VAL A 147 -21.40 -2.38 -8.07
C VAL A 147 -22.89 -2.15 -8.38
N GLY A 148 -23.44 -2.90 -9.34
CA GLY A 148 -24.87 -2.92 -9.68
C GLY A 148 -25.37 -1.72 -10.49
N THR A 149 -24.81 -0.52 -10.31
CA THR A 149 -25.17 0.69 -11.07
C THR A 149 -23.95 1.55 -11.38
N ILE A 150 -23.93 2.18 -12.56
CA ILE A 150 -22.91 3.17 -12.93
C ILE A 150 -22.90 4.29 -11.90
N GLY A 151 -21.72 4.65 -11.39
CA GLY A 151 -21.58 5.74 -10.43
C GLY A 151 -20.41 5.55 -9.48
N TRP A 152 -20.46 6.26 -8.35
CA TRP A 152 -19.47 6.15 -7.28
C TRP A 152 -19.57 4.81 -6.56
N HIS A 153 -18.45 4.10 -6.50
CA HIS A 153 -18.22 2.96 -5.62
C HIS A 153 -17.24 3.36 -4.53
N VAL A 154 -17.66 3.26 -3.27
CA VAL A 154 -16.84 3.63 -2.11
C VAL A 154 -16.05 2.41 -1.64
N ILE A 155 -14.74 2.56 -1.52
CA ILE A 155 -13.83 1.55 -0.98
C ILE A 155 -14.05 1.50 0.52
N SER A 156 -14.67 0.40 0.97
CA SER A 156 -15.12 0.27 2.35
C SER A 156 -13.94 0.19 3.32
N LYS A 157 -14.06 0.85 4.48
CA LYS A 157 -13.14 0.73 5.62
C LYS A 157 -11.68 1.13 5.35
N PHE A 158 -11.45 2.15 4.52
CA PHE A 158 -10.11 2.68 4.34
C PHE A 158 -9.85 3.87 5.29
N LYS A 159 -9.03 3.69 6.32
CA LYS A 159 -8.48 4.81 7.10
C LYS A 159 -6.98 4.65 7.22
N ARG A 160 -6.22 5.58 6.64
CA ARG A 160 -4.77 5.54 6.67
C ARG A 160 -4.19 6.91 6.95
N LEU A 161 -3.22 6.97 7.85
CA LEU A 161 -2.34 8.12 7.98
C LEU A 161 -1.34 8.08 6.83
N LEU A 162 -1.32 9.13 6.03
CA LEU A 162 -0.32 9.34 5.01
C LEU A 162 0.80 10.14 5.64
N GLU A 163 1.96 9.50 5.79
CA GLU A 163 3.19 10.19 6.15
C GLU A 163 3.63 11.08 4.98
N GLY A 164 4.30 12.19 5.27
CA GLY A 164 4.74 13.15 4.26
C GLY A 164 5.46 12.48 3.09
N GLY A 165 5.10 12.82 1.86
CA GLY A 165 5.61 12.14 0.67
C GLY A 165 4.78 12.39 -0.60
N SER A 166 4.96 11.51 -1.59
CA SER A 166 4.22 11.51 -2.85
C SER A 166 3.54 10.18 -3.05
N TYR A 167 2.22 10.17 -3.20
CA TYR A 167 1.41 8.96 -3.40
C TYR A 167 0.62 9.05 -4.69
N THR A 168 0.45 7.93 -5.39
CA THR A 168 -0.46 7.82 -6.53
C THR A 168 -1.56 6.85 -6.19
N PHE A 169 -2.80 7.33 -6.17
CA PHE A 169 -4.00 6.53 -5.97
C PHE A 169 -4.63 6.33 -7.33
N TYR A 170 -4.84 5.09 -7.74
CA TYR A 170 -5.41 4.84 -9.05
C TYR A 170 -6.27 3.60 -9.11
N LEU A 171 -7.26 3.68 -9.99
CA LEU A 171 -8.10 2.59 -10.42
C LEU A 171 -7.50 1.99 -11.68
N ILE A 172 -7.23 0.69 -11.66
CA ILE A 172 -6.99 -0.12 -12.85
C ILE A 172 -8.33 -0.62 -13.33
N SER A 173 -8.74 -0.20 -14.52
CA SER A 173 -9.95 -0.65 -15.21
C SER A 173 -9.55 -1.53 -16.39
N SER A 174 -10.20 -2.68 -16.52
CA SER A 174 -10.04 -3.58 -17.66
C SER A 174 -11.35 -4.28 -17.97
N LYS A 175 -11.58 -4.64 -19.23
CA LYS A 175 -12.74 -5.40 -19.66
C LYS A 175 -12.31 -6.58 -20.53
N LYS A 176 -13.05 -7.68 -20.52
CA LYS A 176 -12.58 -8.96 -21.09
C LYS A 176 -13.58 -9.58 -22.06
N SER A 177 -13.10 -10.10 -23.19
CA SER A 177 -13.94 -10.83 -24.17
C SER A 177 -13.60 -12.31 -24.34
N GLY A 178 -12.49 -12.78 -23.77
CA GLY A 178 -12.05 -14.18 -23.89
C GLY A 178 -10.74 -14.47 -23.17
N THR A 179 -10.28 -15.72 -23.24
CA THR A 179 -9.01 -16.16 -22.66
C THR A 179 -8.17 -16.93 -23.68
N THR A 180 -6.85 -16.81 -23.55
CA THR A 180 -5.85 -17.68 -24.17
C THR A 180 -4.98 -18.24 -23.07
N SER A 181 -4.34 -19.38 -23.30
CA SER A 181 -3.46 -19.98 -22.30
C SER A 181 -2.21 -20.58 -22.92
N PHE A 182 -1.12 -20.52 -22.18
CA PHE A 182 0.08 -21.28 -22.47
C PHE A 182 0.59 -21.94 -21.19
N ASN A 183 1.39 -22.98 -21.35
CA ASN A 183 2.08 -23.66 -20.26
C ASN A 183 3.52 -23.97 -20.65
N HIS A 184 4.46 -23.43 -19.89
CA HIS A 184 5.89 -23.72 -20.07
C HIS A 184 6.55 -23.97 -18.72
N ASN A 185 7.79 -24.43 -18.73
CA ASN A 185 8.49 -24.81 -17.50
C ASN A 185 9.65 -23.85 -17.19
N TRP A 186 9.81 -23.51 -15.91
CA TRP A 186 10.96 -22.74 -15.42
C TRP A 186 11.51 -23.40 -14.16
N ASN A 187 12.78 -23.12 -13.85
CA ASN A 187 13.36 -23.50 -12.57
C ASN A 187 12.98 -22.45 -11.53
N ARG A 188 12.11 -22.82 -10.59
CA ARG A 188 11.76 -21.96 -9.47
C ARG A 188 12.88 -21.95 -8.45
N LEU A 189 13.41 -20.76 -8.18
CA LEU A 189 14.36 -20.58 -7.09
C LEU A 189 13.65 -20.48 -5.74
N ALA A 190 14.41 -20.63 -4.66
CA ALA A 190 13.90 -20.33 -3.33
C ALA A 190 13.38 -18.90 -3.25
N ILE A 191 12.42 -18.67 -2.36
CA ILE A 191 11.85 -17.34 -2.10
C ILE A 191 12.98 -16.38 -1.75
N SER A 192 13.03 -15.24 -2.44
CA SER A 192 14.00 -14.18 -2.17
C SER A 192 13.28 -12.85 -2.01
N ASN A 193 13.60 -12.13 -0.93
CA ASN A 193 13.13 -10.76 -0.72
C ASN A 193 14.09 -9.72 -1.31
N THR A 194 15.23 -10.15 -1.84
CA THR A 194 16.07 -9.29 -2.66
C THR A 194 15.48 -9.31 -4.06
N ASP A 195 15.16 -8.13 -4.59
CA ASP A 195 14.67 -7.95 -5.96
C ASP A 195 15.77 -8.26 -6.98
N VAL A 196 16.12 -9.54 -7.06
CA VAL A 196 17.18 -10.04 -7.93
C VAL A 196 16.55 -10.54 -9.21
N ASP A 197 17.10 -10.05 -10.32
CA ASP A 197 16.75 -10.46 -11.66
C ASP A 197 16.85 -11.99 -11.81
N PRO A 198 15.84 -12.65 -12.40
CA PRO A 198 15.91 -14.08 -12.60
C PRO A 198 16.99 -14.39 -13.64
N ALA A 199 18.00 -15.17 -13.25
CA ALA A 199 18.96 -15.72 -14.21
C ALA A 199 18.25 -16.57 -15.28
N SER A 200 18.94 -16.82 -16.40
CA SER A 200 18.40 -17.62 -17.50
C SER A 200 17.75 -18.92 -17.00
N THR A 201 16.61 -19.29 -17.58
CA THR A 201 15.83 -20.50 -17.24
C THR A 201 15.08 -20.46 -15.90
N ASN A 202 15.21 -19.39 -15.13
CA ASN A 202 14.65 -19.32 -13.78
C ASN A 202 13.38 -18.46 -13.70
N LEU A 203 12.60 -18.71 -12.66
CA LEU A 203 11.63 -17.76 -12.13
C LEU A 203 11.82 -17.57 -10.63
N THR A 204 11.47 -16.36 -10.16
CA THR A 204 11.51 -16.00 -8.74
C THR A 204 10.21 -15.36 -8.30
N ASN A 205 9.89 -15.51 -7.01
CA ASN A 205 8.83 -14.78 -6.35
C ASN A 205 9.31 -14.32 -4.97
N ASN A 206 8.81 -13.18 -4.51
CA ASN A 206 9.18 -12.64 -3.21
C ASN A 206 8.40 -13.28 -2.06
N GLY A 207 8.88 -13.09 -0.82
CA GLY A 207 8.27 -13.70 0.37
C GLY A 207 6.88 -13.17 0.66
N LEU A 208 6.60 -11.92 0.28
CA LEU A 208 5.29 -11.29 0.40
C LEU A 208 4.31 -11.71 -0.70
N GLN A 209 4.74 -12.47 -1.71
CA GLN A 209 3.90 -12.92 -2.82
C GLN A 209 3.27 -11.77 -3.62
N THR A 210 3.97 -10.62 -3.67
CA THR A 210 3.57 -9.42 -4.43
C THR A 210 4.32 -9.26 -5.74
N LYS A 211 5.37 -10.07 -5.95
CA LYS A 211 6.21 -10.04 -7.16
C LYS A 211 6.38 -11.44 -7.73
N LEU A 212 6.26 -11.53 -9.05
CA LEU A 212 6.60 -12.70 -9.85
C LEU A 212 7.53 -12.27 -10.99
N ARG A 213 8.73 -12.85 -11.07
CA ARG A 213 9.71 -12.53 -12.11
C ARG A 213 10.01 -13.77 -12.92
N ILE A 214 9.89 -13.67 -14.23
CA ILE A 214 10.05 -14.81 -15.14
C ILE A 214 11.05 -14.46 -16.22
N ASN A 215 12.13 -15.25 -16.34
CA ASN A 215 13.10 -15.07 -17.41
C ASN A 215 12.48 -15.42 -18.78
N ASN A 216 12.91 -14.75 -19.84
CA ASN A 216 12.43 -15.04 -21.19
C ASN A 216 12.75 -16.47 -21.64
N SER A 217 13.92 -17.00 -21.25
CA SER A 217 14.30 -18.37 -21.53
C SER A 217 13.63 -19.33 -20.54
N ASP A 218 12.95 -20.35 -21.06
CA ASP A 218 12.37 -21.43 -20.25
C ASP A 218 13.44 -22.45 -19.77
N SER A 219 13.04 -23.51 -19.07
CA SER A 219 13.94 -24.55 -18.55
C SER A 219 14.72 -25.30 -19.64
N THR A 220 14.30 -25.19 -20.89
CA THR A 220 14.96 -25.78 -22.07
C THR A 220 15.78 -24.75 -22.85
N SER A 221 15.93 -23.53 -22.32
CA SER A 221 16.54 -22.37 -22.99
C SER A 221 15.81 -21.92 -24.25
N THR A 222 14.51 -22.25 -24.38
CA THR A 222 13.67 -21.71 -25.47
C THR A 222 13.17 -20.32 -25.06
N ASP A 223 13.25 -19.35 -25.97
CA ASP A 223 12.75 -17.99 -25.75
C ASP A 223 11.20 -17.97 -25.77
N ARG A 224 10.62 -17.46 -24.69
CA ARG A 224 9.18 -17.29 -24.44
C ARG A 224 8.77 -15.83 -24.31
N ALA A 225 9.61 -14.87 -24.73
CA ALA A 225 9.32 -13.45 -24.59
C ALA A 225 7.96 -13.04 -25.20
N SER A 226 7.56 -13.64 -26.34
CA SER A 226 6.28 -13.36 -26.98
C SER A 226 5.09 -13.88 -26.16
N ASP A 227 5.21 -15.05 -25.55
CA ASP A 227 4.17 -15.60 -24.68
C ASP A 227 4.07 -14.80 -23.38
N LEU A 228 5.20 -14.49 -22.74
CA LEU A 228 5.25 -13.68 -21.53
C LEU A 228 4.67 -12.26 -21.75
N ALA A 229 4.87 -11.67 -22.94
CA ALA A 229 4.25 -10.39 -23.30
C ALA A 229 2.71 -10.42 -23.28
N LEU A 230 2.10 -11.60 -23.43
CA LEU A 230 0.65 -11.77 -23.35
C LEU A 230 0.13 -11.74 -21.91
N ILE A 231 1.01 -11.90 -20.91
CA ILE A 231 0.64 -11.78 -19.50
C ILE A 231 0.48 -10.29 -19.17
N VAL A 232 -0.77 -9.93 -18.95
CA VAL A 232 -1.26 -8.56 -18.79
C VAL A 232 -2.13 -8.44 -17.54
N PRO A 233 -2.42 -7.22 -17.03
CA PRO A 233 -3.28 -7.05 -15.86
C PRO A 233 -4.59 -7.84 -15.94
N GLY A 234 -4.97 -8.50 -14.85
CA GLY A 234 -6.13 -9.38 -14.75
C GLY A 234 -5.94 -10.78 -15.35
N SER A 235 -4.77 -11.10 -15.92
CA SER A 235 -4.38 -12.49 -16.24
C SER A 235 -4.14 -13.27 -14.96
N THR A 236 -4.37 -14.59 -14.99
CA THR A 236 -3.98 -15.47 -13.89
C THR A 236 -2.75 -16.26 -14.26
N VAL A 237 -1.81 -16.40 -13.32
CA VAL A 237 -0.58 -17.18 -13.49
C VAL A 237 -0.52 -18.20 -12.38
N LYS A 238 -0.61 -19.48 -12.76
CA LYS A 238 -0.47 -20.61 -11.85
C LYS A 238 0.94 -21.18 -11.96
N VAL A 239 1.66 -21.20 -10.84
CA VAL A 239 3.01 -21.77 -10.72
C VAL A 239 2.93 -23.03 -9.88
N GLU A 240 3.16 -24.19 -10.49
CA GLU A 240 2.90 -25.49 -9.85
C GLU A 240 4.04 -26.51 -9.99
N THR A 241 4.27 -27.26 -8.93
CA THR A 241 5.09 -28.49 -8.97
C THR A 241 4.20 -29.74 -9.08
N SER A 242 2.95 -29.63 -8.61
CA SER A 242 1.92 -30.67 -8.74
C SER A 242 0.53 -30.07 -8.59
N ALA A 243 -0.51 -30.84 -8.88
CA ALA A 243 -1.91 -30.41 -8.75
C ALA A 243 -2.28 -29.90 -7.34
N THR A 244 -1.57 -30.34 -6.30
CA THR A 244 -1.81 -29.91 -4.91
C THR A 244 -0.78 -28.89 -4.41
N ARG A 245 0.33 -28.67 -5.13
CA ARG A 245 1.41 -27.77 -4.70
C ARG A 245 1.60 -26.64 -5.71
N TYR A 246 0.91 -25.52 -5.48
CA TYR A 246 0.93 -24.38 -6.38
C TYR A 246 0.68 -23.05 -5.66
N TYR A 247 1.12 -21.99 -6.32
CA TYR A 247 0.62 -20.63 -6.11
C TYR A 247 -0.13 -20.21 -7.36
N GLU A 248 -1.28 -19.56 -7.16
CA GLU A 248 -2.01 -18.91 -8.25
C GLU A 248 -2.09 -17.42 -7.97
N TYR A 249 -1.69 -16.65 -8.97
CA TYR A 249 -1.57 -15.21 -8.91
C TYR A 249 -2.55 -14.57 -9.88
N GLU A 250 -3.11 -13.42 -9.49
CA GLU A 250 -3.65 -12.46 -10.43
C GLU A 250 -2.61 -11.36 -10.70
N VAL A 251 -2.39 -11.05 -11.98
CA VAL A 251 -1.43 -10.01 -12.39
C VAL A 251 -2.08 -8.64 -12.27
N VAL A 252 -1.40 -7.69 -11.65
CA VAL A 252 -1.84 -6.29 -11.46
C VAL A 252 -1.12 -5.36 -12.43
N LYS A 253 0.19 -5.61 -12.62
CA LYS A 253 1.05 -4.85 -13.53
C LYS A 253 2.01 -5.81 -14.21
N SER A 254 2.32 -5.53 -15.47
CA SER A 254 3.36 -6.21 -16.24
C SER A 254 4.39 -5.18 -16.68
N THR A 255 5.66 -5.45 -16.41
CA THR A 255 6.78 -4.60 -16.79
C THR A 255 7.80 -5.43 -17.54
N SER A 256 8.00 -5.13 -18.82
CA SER A 256 9.06 -5.76 -19.61
C SER A 256 10.41 -5.25 -19.13
N GLN A 257 11.37 -6.18 -18.97
CA GLN A 257 12.76 -5.89 -18.66
C GLN A 257 13.64 -6.49 -19.75
N THR A 258 14.92 -6.14 -19.74
CA THR A 258 15.88 -6.75 -20.68
C THR A 258 16.12 -8.21 -20.29
N GLY A 259 15.48 -9.14 -21.01
CA GLY A 259 15.65 -10.58 -20.85
C GLY A 259 14.69 -11.28 -19.87
N TRP A 260 13.77 -10.55 -19.25
CA TRP A 260 12.79 -11.09 -18.31
C TRP A 260 11.57 -10.16 -18.16
N TYR A 261 10.55 -10.62 -17.44
CA TYR A 261 9.36 -9.84 -17.10
C TYR A 261 9.15 -9.75 -15.58
N ASP A 262 8.84 -8.55 -15.10
CA ASP A 262 8.43 -8.26 -13.72
C ASP A 262 6.90 -8.10 -13.67
N TYR A 263 6.23 -8.97 -12.92
CA TYR A 263 4.80 -8.87 -12.66
C TYR A 263 4.56 -8.48 -11.21
N ASP A 264 3.83 -7.36 -11.02
CA ASP A 264 3.15 -7.12 -9.75
C ASP A 264 1.95 -8.04 -9.69
N VAL A 265 1.83 -8.82 -8.62
CA VAL A 265 0.83 -9.86 -8.49
C VAL A 265 0.12 -9.80 -7.14
N VAL A 266 -1.08 -10.38 -7.10
CA VAL A 266 -1.80 -10.72 -5.87
C VAL A 266 -1.94 -12.23 -5.82
N LEU A 267 -1.57 -12.85 -4.70
CA LEU A 267 -1.81 -14.27 -4.48
C LEU A 267 -3.32 -14.51 -4.26
N ILE A 268 -3.93 -15.28 -5.15
CA ILE A 268 -5.38 -15.58 -5.10
C ILE A 268 -5.66 -17.02 -4.64
N ALA A 269 -4.71 -17.94 -4.76
CA ALA A 269 -4.84 -19.28 -4.20
C ALA A 269 -3.49 -19.93 -3.87
N THR A 270 -3.50 -20.79 -2.85
CA THR A 270 -2.42 -21.73 -2.56
C THR A 270 -2.99 -23.14 -2.55
N GLY A 271 -2.30 -24.08 -3.19
CA GLY A 271 -2.73 -25.47 -3.23
C GLY A 271 -2.80 -26.12 -1.85
N SER A 272 -3.61 -27.18 -1.70
CA SER A 272 -3.80 -27.88 -0.43
C SER A 272 -2.52 -28.53 0.14
N GLY A 273 -1.54 -28.81 -0.71
CA GLY A 273 -0.20 -29.26 -0.34
C GLY A 273 0.79 -28.12 -0.07
N GLY A 274 0.33 -26.86 -0.05
CA GLY A 274 1.13 -25.66 0.12
C GLY A 274 1.73 -25.13 -1.19
N GLY A 275 2.75 -24.27 -1.05
CA GLY A 275 3.45 -23.69 -2.19
C GLY A 275 4.27 -24.69 -3.01
N PRO A 276 4.57 -24.36 -4.28
CA PRO A 276 5.46 -25.13 -5.14
C PRO A 276 6.86 -25.23 -4.53
N ALA A 277 7.58 -26.31 -4.84
CA ALA A 277 8.96 -26.48 -4.39
C ALA A 277 9.91 -25.52 -5.11
N ALA A 278 11.13 -25.37 -4.58
CA ALA A 278 12.23 -24.73 -5.31
C ALA A 278 12.84 -25.76 -6.28
N SER A 279 12.16 -25.99 -7.39
CA SER A 279 12.49 -26.99 -8.40
C SER A 279 11.96 -26.57 -9.76
N LEU A 280 12.07 -27.45 -10.76
CA LEU A 280 11.30 -27.31 -11.98
C LEU A 280 9.80 -27.15 -11.63
N VAL A 281 9.16 -26.14 -12.20
CA VAL A 281 7.73 -25.86 -12.08
C VAL A 281 7.12 -25.67 -13.46
N THR A 282 5.84 -25.97 -13.59
CA THR A 282 5.03 -25.57 -14.73
C THR A 282 4.36 -24.24 -14.41
N VAL A 283 4.52 -23.28 -15.31
CA VAL A 283 3.83 -21.98 -15.26
C VAL A 283 2.75 -22.00 -16.32
N THR A 284 1.50 -22.00 -15.85
CA THR A 284 0.32 -21.89 -16.71
C THR A 284 -0.21 -20.47 -16.59
N ALA A 285 -0.15 -19.72 -17.67
CA ALA A 285 -0.76 -18.39 -17.75
C ALA A 285 -2.09 -18.48 -18.48
N THR A 286 -3.15 -17.97 -17.86
CA THR A 286 -4.43 -17.70 -18.52
C THR A 286 -4.52 -16.21 -18.78
N ASN A 287 -4.15 -15.85 -20.00
CA ASN A 287 -4.16 -14.48 -20.47
C ASN A 287 -5.56 -14.12 -20.90
N ARG A 288 -5.97 -12.90 -20.61
CA ARG A 288 -7.30 -12.45 -20.99
C ARG A 288 -7.20 -11.50 -22.17
N THR A 289 -8.06 -11.69 -23.15
CA THR A 289 -8.18 -10.75 -24.27
C THR A 289 -8.91 -9.53 -23.75
N ALA A 290 -8.16 -8.48 -23.46
CA ALA A 290 -8.77 -7.26 -23.00
C ALA A 290 -9.40 -6.50 -24.16
N ILE A 291 -10.58 -5.96 -23.90
CA ILE A 291 -11.34 -5.12 -24.82
C ILE A 291 -11.41 -3.71 -24.26
N PRO A 292 -11.76 -2.72 -25.10
CA PRO A 292 -11.93 -1.36 -24.64
C PRO A 292 -12.74 -1.24 -23.36
N ALA A 293 -12.16 -0.54 -22.38
CA ALA A 293 -12.81 -0.16 -21.14
C ALA A 293 -12.97 1.37 -21.15
N ASP A 294 -14.14 1.84 -20.76
CA ASP A 294 -14.42 3.26 -20.66
C ASP A 294 -13.78 3.85 -19.41
N TYR A 295 -13.44 5.13 -19.48
CA TYR A 295 -13.04 5.93 -18.33
C TYR A 295 -13.64 7.32 -18.43
N VAL A 296 -13.58 8.05 -17.33
CA VAL A 296 -14.22 9.37 -17.20
C VAL A 296 -13.20 10.46 -16.91
N LYS A 297 -13.50 11.67 -17.40
CA LYS A 297 -12.66 12.85 -17.21
C LYS A 297 -13.47 14.11 -16.88
N ILE A 298 -12.95 14.93 -15.97
CA ILE A 298 -13.31 16.35 -15.79
C ILE A 298 -12.09 17.18 -16.14
N THR A 299 -12.22 18.05 -17.15
CA THR A 299 -11.09 18.82 -17.67
C THR A 299 -10.69 19.94 -16.70
N ASN A 300 -9.38 20.11 -16.47
CA ASN A 300 -8.80 21.20 -15.67
C ASN A 300 -9.34 21.33 -14.23
N HIS A 301 -9.85 20.25 -13.64
CA HIS A 301 -10.36 20.25 -12.27
C HIS A 301 -9.30 20.68 -11.24
N PHE A 302 -8.05 20.24 -11.40
CA PHE A 302 -6.94 20.58 -10.51
C PHE A 302 -6.12 21.79 -11.00
N SER A 303 -6.67 22.63 -11.88
CA SER A 303 -5.93 23.80 -12.37
C SER A 303 -5.54 24.75 -11.21
N GLY A 304 -4.24 25.00 -11.04
CA GLY A 304 -3.71 25.85 -9.98
C GLY A 304 -3.43 25.12 -8.65
N SER A 305 -3.75 23.83 -8.57
CA SER A 305 -3.32 22.97 -7.46
C SER A 305 -1.81 22.73 -7.53
N SER A 306 -1.13 22.81 -6.38
CA SER A 306 0.27 22.39 -6.23
C SER A 306 0.42 21.01 -5.57
N VAL A 307 -0.70 20.36 -5.26
CA VAL A 307 -0.76 19.15 -4.43
C VAL A 307 -1.31 17.97 -5.24
N TYR A 308 -2.40 18.20 -5.95
CA TYR A 308 -3.10 17.19 -6.76
C TYR A 308 -2.79 17.36 -8.25
N ASP A 309 -2.46 16.23 -8.88
CA ASP A 309 -2.47 16.03 -10.32
C ASP A 309 -3.39 14.85 -10.66
N GLY A 310 -4.12 14.94 -11.77
CA GLY A 310 -4.76 13.78 -12.39
C GLY A 310 -3.72 12.79 -12.87
N TYR A 311 -3.97 11.51 -12.66
CA TYR A 311 -3.15 10.42 -13.18
C TYR A 311 -3.89 9.64 -14.25
N LEU A 312 -3.25 9.47 -15.41
CA LEU A 312 -3.76 8.65 -16.51
C LEU A 312 -2.63 7.84 -17.14
N LYS A 313 -2.88 6.55 -17.35
CA LYS A 313 -2.08 5.69 -18.24
C LYS A 313 -3.02 4.80 -19.05
N ILE A 314 -2.76 4.73 -20.35
CA ILE A 314 -3.58 3.96 -21.30
C ILE A 314 -2.72 2.83 -21.88
N GLY A 315 -3.14 1.59 -21.68
CA GLY A 315 -2.44 0.39 -22.17
C GLY A 315 -0.98 0.34 -21.70
N THR A 316 -0.07 0.21 -22.66
CA THR A 316 1.39 0.21 -22.44
C THR A 316 2.03 1.59 -22.57
N GLY A 317 1.23 2.65 -22.71
CA GLY A 317 1.71 4.04 -22.75
C GLY A 317 2.42 4.45 -21.47
N GLY A 318 3.11 5.59 -21.53
CA GLY A 318 3.72 6.21 -20.35
C GLY A 318 2.68 6.73 -19.36
N ASP A 319 3.12 6.94 -18.13
CA ASP A 319 2.35 7.64 -17.11
C ASP A 319 2.16 9.12 -17.51
N SER A 320 0.93 9.62 -17.43
CA SER A 320 0.58 11.02 -17.65
C SER A 320 0.07 11.66 -16.37
N PHE A 321 0.57 12.86 -16.07
CA PHE A 321 0.13 13.69 -14.95
C PHE A 321 -0.34 15.04 -15.50
N ASP A 322 -1.57 15.44 -15.18
CA ASP A 322 -2.18 16.66 -15.70
C ASP A 322 -3.19 17.30 -14.73
N ASN A 323 -3.85 18.38 -15.14
CA ASN A 323 -4.82 19.09 -14.29
C ASN A 323 -6.23 18.48 -14.32
N ASN A 324 -6.45 17.31 -14.92
CA ASN A 324 -7.78 16.72 -15.03
C ASN A 324 -8.11 15.86 -13.80
N ALA A 325 -9.38 15.69 -13.48
CA ALA A 325 -9.81 14.63 -12.57
C ALA A 325 -10.30 13.43 -13.37
N TYR A 326 -9.97 12.23 -12.92
CA TYR A 326 -10.37 10.96 -13.53
C TYR A 326 -11.26 10.15 -12.57
N ASN A 327 -11.48 8.86 -12.83
CA ASN A 327 -12.37 7.94 -12.11
C ASN A 327 -12.15 7.79 -10.59
N LEU A 328 -11.41 8.66 -9.90
CA LEU A 328 -11.07 8.49 -8.50
C LEU A 328 -11.19 9.83 -7.77
N ASP A 329 -11.67 9.76 -6.54
CA ASP A 329 -11.78 10.88 -5.62
C ASP A 329 -11.34 10.45 -4.23
N LEU A 330 -10.72 11.37 -3.51
CA LEU A 330 -10.08 11.13 -2.21
C LEU A 330 -10.74 12.01 -1.17
N LYS A 331 -11.07 11.42 -0.03
CA LYS A 331 -11.53 12.16 1.14
C LYS A 331 -10.39 12.30 2.13
N ILE A 332 -9.67 13.41 2.04
CA ILE A 332 -8.46 13.65 2.84
C ILE A 332 -8.77 14.68 3.92
N GLN A 333 -8.28 14.44 5.13
CA GLN A 333 -8.36 15.36 6.24
C GLN A 333 -6.96 15.75 6.68
N LYS A 334 -6.70 17.06 6.75
CA LYS A 334 -5.43 17.59 7.25
C LYS A 334 -5.49 17.73 8.77
N TYR A 335 -4.42 17.31 9.42
CA TYR A 335 -4.22 17.46 10.86
C TYR A 335 -3.08 18.44 11.13
N GLU A 336 -3.25 19.25 12.17
CA GLU A 336 -2.17 20.06 12.74
C GLU A 336 -1.59 19.34 13.95
N THR A 337 -0.27 19.15 13.92
CA THR A 337 0.50 18.68 15.07
C THR A 337 0.83 19.85 15.97
N SER A 338 0.61 19.70 17.27
CA SER A 338 1.13 20.69 18.22
C SER A 338 2.66 20.71 18.16
N THR A 339 3.24 21.90 18.05
CA THR A 339 4.70 22.09 18.18
C THR A 339 5.23 21.88 19.59
N SER A 340 4.33 21.78 20.57
CA SER A 340 4.65 21.72 22.01
C SER A 340 4.56 20.30 22.60
N TRP A 341 4.17 19.32 21.80
CA TRP A 341 3.93 17.94 22.24
C TRP A 341 4.59 16.92 21.30
N ASP A 342 5.29 15.95 21.87
CA ASP A 342 5.74 14.73 21.20
C ASP A 342 4.76 13.60 21.54
N VAL A 343 4.07 13.06 20.54
CA VAL A 343 3.10 11.97 20.72
C VAL A 343 3.82 10.62 20.69
N ILE A 344 3.65 9.79 21.72
CA ILE A 344 4.35 8.49 21.85
C ILE A 344 3.52 7.34 21.24
N VAL A 345 2.20 7.40 21.36
CA VAL A 345 1.30 6.29 20.97
C VAL A 345 0.15 6.84 20.14
N TYR A 346 -0.03 6.29 18.94
CA TYR A 346 -1.23 6.32 18.10
C TYR A 346 -1.51 4.89 17.62
#